data_AF-A0A9Q7T0N7-F1
#
_entry.id   AF-A0A9Q7T0N7-F1
#
_cell.length_a   1.000
_cell.length_b   1.000
_cell.length_c   1.000
_cell.angle_alpha   90.00
_cell.angle_beta   90.00
_cell.angle_gamma   90.00
#
_symmetry.space_group_name_H-M   'P 1'
#
loop_
_entity.id
_entity.type
_entity.pdbx_description
1 polymer ?
#
loop_
_entity_poly.entity_id
_entity_poly.type
_entity_poly.pdbx_seq_one_letter_code
_entity_poly.pdbx_strand_id
1 'polypeptide(L)'
;MEFTKKSKLKNMYVNMNVARMLSKINEYKGRQLLYKKQPKEILENLEKKSLVDCSESTYIGNQRDSSNFNLEKLISNEVTPRSREELSIVEYRDVVKTINSAYESIPISSQTILELHGYLYKFSSTRGGSYKSDNDFIEHNLKPSEFISTDSSVNKVEKAVEEICEAYNTLIEEDEIDILILISAFVLDFILIHPFKEGNIKMARVLILLLLNKNGYEVGRYISLGKIFDDSSYEYYSNLNYLKASIGSEKADMNAWIEYFLETILTAYEKLDDSLNISDKKRQTKTSRIEKIINSTLGYFTKEDIRDLCPDIPEPTINRVFNNLRKQDKIEVVARGRSAKWKKKY
;
A
#
# COMPACT_ATOMS: atom_id res chain seq x y z
N MET A 1 16.24 -18.74 7.37
CA MET A 1 15.75 -18.20 6.08
C MET A 1 15.28 -19.33 5.17
N GLU A 2 14.05 -19.28 4.63
CA GLU A 2 13.53 -20.37 3.76
C GLU A 2 13.01 -19.89 2.40
N PHE A 3 12.48 -18.68 2.31
CA PHE A 3 11.85 -18.18 1.09
C PHE A 3 12.64 -17.05 0.41
N THR A 4 13.34 -16.21 1.17
CA THR A 4 14.24 -15.15 0.69
C THR A 4 15.61 -15.71 0.28
N LYS A 5 15.62 -16.83 -0.45
CA LYS A 5 16.82 -17.46 -1.00
C LYS A 5 16.89 -17.21 -2.49
N LYS A 6 17.99 -16.62 -2.97
CA LYS A 6 18.22 -16.35 -4.40
C LYS A 6 17.95 -17.56 -5.28
N SER A 7 18.51 -18.72 -4.94
CA SER A 7 18.36 -19.95 -5.72
C SER A 7 16.91 -20.42 -5.84
N LYS A 8 16.08 -20.15 -4.82
CA LYS A 8 14.66 -20.51 -4.79
C LYS A 8 13.82 -19.53 -5.60
N LEU A 9 14.02 -18.22 -5.40
CA LEU A 9 13.26 -17.18 -6.08
C LEU A 9 13.61 -17.07 -7.56
N LYS A 10 14.89 -17.21 -7.95
CA LYS A 10 15.30 -17.11 -9.35
C LYS A 10 14.75 -18.24 -10.23
N ASN A 11 14.55 -19.43 -9.64
CA ASN A 11 14.13 -20.62 -10.37
C ASN A 11 12.67 -21.01 -10.07
N MET A 12 11.90 -20.15 -9.39
CA MET A 12 10.50 -20.47 -9.09
C MET A 12 9.65 -20.45 -10.36
N TYR A 13 8.69 -21.36 -10.44
CA TYR A 13 7.64 -21.27 -11.45
C TYR A 13 6.66 -20.18 -11.06
N VAL A 14 6.50 -19.17 -11.92
CA VAL A 14 5.50 -18.12 -11.79
C VAL A 14 4.33 -18.46 -12.70
N ASN A 15 3.13 -18.62 -12.12
CA ASN A 15 1.95 -18.91 -12.92
C ASN A 15 1.44 -17.66 -13.68
N MET A 16 0.56 -17.87 -14.67
CA MET A 16 0.03 -16.77 -15.49
C MET A 16 -0.80 -15.75 -14.69
N ASN A 17 -1.39 -16.17 -13.57
CA ASN A 17 -2.19 -15.28 -12.73
C ASN A 17 -1.28 -14.27 -12.01
N VAL A 18 -0.20 -14.74 -11.38
CA VAL A 18 0.85 -13.90 -10.79
C VAL A 18 1.42 -12.94 -11.84
N ALA A 19 1.81 -13.45 -13.01
CA ALA A 19 2.34 -12.60 -14.09
C ALA A 19 1.35 -11.49 -14.52
N ARG A 20 0.07 -11.82 -14.63
CA ARG A 20 -1.00 -10.85 -14.94
C ARG A 20 -1.13 -9.78 -13.85
N MET A 21 -1.05 -10.17 -12.59
CA MET A 21 -1.20 -9.25 -11.45
C MET A 21 0.00 -8.31 -11.34
N LEU A 22 1.22 -8.83 -11.49
CA LEU A 22 2.44 -8.01 -11.56
C LEU A 22 2.33 -6.95 -12.67
N SER A 23 1.90 -7.35 -13.86
CA SER A 23 1.71 -6.43 -14.99
C SER A 23 0.71 -5.32 -14.67
N LYS A 24 -0.46 -5.66 -14.12
CA LYS A 24 -1.48 -4.68 -13.72
C LYS A 24 -1.01 -3.74 -12.62
N ILE A 25 -0.35 -4.26 -11.58
CA ILE A 25 0.17 -3.45 -10.47
C ILE A 25 1.21 -2.46 -11.00
N ASN A 26 2.10 -2.89 -11.89
CA ASN A 26 3.08 -2.02 -12.52
C ASN A 26 2.44 -0.94 -13.42
N GLU A 27 1.34 -1.26 -14.11
CA GLU A 27 0.56 -0.26 -14.83
C GLU A 27 -0.02 0.81 -13.87
N TYR A 28 -0.60 0.38 -12.75
CA TYR A 28 -1.10 1.29 -11.72
C TYR A 28 0.00 2.13 -11.07
N LYS A 29 1.17 1.53 -10.80
CA LYS A 29 2.37 2.26 -10.36
C LYS A 29 2.75 3.36 -11.33
N GLY A 30 2.72 3.09 -12.65
CA GLY A 30 2.94 4.10 -13.68
C GLY A 30 1.90 5.23 -13.64
N ARG A 31 0.62 4.89 -13.41
CA ARG A 31 -0.48 5.86 -13.24
C ARG A 31 -0.41 6.66 -11.94
N GLN A 32 0.35 6.21 -10.93
CA GLN A 32 0.50 6.90 -9.64
C GLN A 32 0.97 8.36 -9.79
N LEU A 33 1.76 8.67 -10.82
CA LEU A 33 2.16 10.04 -11.15
C LEU A 33 0.97 10.97 -11.46
N LEU A 34 -0.13 10.42 -11.99
CA LEU A 34 -1.37 11.15 -12.22
C LEU A 34 -2.12 11.39 -10.91
N TYR A 35 -2.12 10.40 -10.01
CA TYR A 35 -2.74 10.52 -8.69
C TYR A 35 -2.06 11.62 -7.87
N LYS A 36 -0.73 11.70 -7.92
CA LYS A 36 0.04 12.75 -7.23
C LYS A 36 -0.21 14.17 -7.77
N LYS A 37 -0.78 14.32 -8.97
CA LYS A 37 -1.19 15.62 -9.53
C LYS A 37 -2.56 16.08 -9.05
N GLN A 38 -3.29 15.24 -8.31
CA GLN A 38 -4.57 15.61 -7.73
C GLN A 38 -4.39 16.73 -6.70
N PRO A 39 -5.42 17.57 -6.48
CA PRO A 39 -5.31 18.67 -5.53
C PRO A 39 -4.97 18.18 -4.12
N LYS A 40 -4.09 18.92 -3.44
CA LYS A 40 -3.51 18.55 -2.14
C LYS A 40 -4.56 18.13 -1.11
N GLU A 41 -5.67 18.86 -1.03
CA GLU A 41 -6.79 18.56 -0.12
C GLU A 41 -7.38 17.16 -0.32
N ILE A 42 -7.48 16.66 -1.56
CA ILE A 42 -7.96 15.29 -1.83
C ILE A 42 -6.96 14.27 -1.31
N LEU A 43 -5.67 14.48 -1.59
CA LEU A 43 -4.62 13.58 -1.15
C LEU A 43 -4.52 13.55 0.38
N GLU A 44 -4.59 14.71 1.04
CA GLU A 44 -4.62 14.81 2.51
C GLU A 44 -5.84 14.10 3.11
N ASN A 45 -7.01 14.21 2.48
CA ASN A 45 -8.21 13.50 2.92
C ASN A 45 -8.09 11.98 2.74
N LEU A 46 -7.52 11.52 1.63
CA LEU A 46 -7.25 10.10 1.40
C LEU A 46 -6.22 9.55 2.39
N GLU A 47 -5.14 10.29 2.66
CA GLU A 47 -4.15 9.94 3.67
C GLU A 47 -4.77 9.86 5.07
N LYS A 48 -5.58 10.86 5.46
CA LYS A 48 -6.27 10.86 6.75
C LYS A 48 -7.20 9.65 6.87
N LYS A 49 -7.99 9.35 5.83
CA LYS A 49 -8.89 8.19 5.80
C LYS A 49 -8.11 6.89 5.89
N SER A 50 -7.04 6.74 5.10
CA SER A 50 -6.15 5.56 5.14
C SER A 50 -5.58 5.32 6.53
N LEU A 51 -5.12 6.39 7.22
CA LEU A 51 -4.61 6.29 8.59
C LEU A 51 -5.66 5.83 9.59
N VAL A 52 -6.91 6.30 9.46
CA VAL A 52 -8.04 5.85 10.28
C VAL A 52 -8.31 4.37 10.03
N ASP A 53 -8.47 3.96 8.78
CA ASP A 53 -8.72 2.56 8.40
C ASP A 53 -7.57 1.61 8.85
N CYS A 54 -6.33 2.06 8.73
CA CYS A 54 -5.12 1.37 9.19
C CYS A 54 -5.11 1.17 10.71
N SER A 55 -5.54 2.19 11.46
CA SER A 55 -5.57 2.13 12.93
C SER A 55 -6.74 1.29 13.43
N GLU A 56 -7.88 1.38 12.75
CA GLU A 56 -9.08 0.60 13.02
C GLU A 56 -8.83 -0.90 12.80
N SER A 57 -8.32 -1.30 11.62
CA SER A 57 -8.05 -2.71 11.29
C SER A 57 -7.10 -3.36 12.31
N THR A 58 -6.08 -2.63 12.73
CA THR A 58 -5.11 -3.07 13.75
C THR A 58 -5.74 -3.21 15.15
N TYR A 59 -6.82 -2.48 15.42
CA TYR A 59 -7.57 -2.56 16.67
C TYR A 59 -8.64 -3.67 16.64
N ILE A 60 -9.45 -3.74 15.58
CA ILE A 60 -10.55 -4.71 15.40
C ILE A 60 -10.04 -6.15 15.30
N GLY A 61 -8.84 -6.37 14.76
CA GLY A 61 -8.19 -7.69 14.73
C GLY A 61 -8.04 -8.36 16.12
N ASN A 62 -8.28 -7.63 17.22
CA ASN A 62 -8.29 -8.13 18.59
C ASN A 62 -9.72 -8.36 19.18
N GLN A 63 -10.76 -8.48 18.35
CA GLN A 63 -12.16 -8.69 18.77
C GLN A 63 -12.72 -7.64 19.74
N ARG A 64 -12.37 -6.36 19.55
CA ARG A 64 -12.90 -5.25 20.35
C ARG A 64 -13.63 -4.25 19.47
N ASP A 65 -14.79 -3.79 19.96
CA ASP A 65 -15.60 -2.78 19.29
C ASP A 65 -14.89 -1.41 19.34
N SER A 66 -14.55 -0.88 18.15
CA SER A 66 -13.93 0.44 17.99
C SER A 66 -14.94 1.58 18.04
N SER A 67 -16.26 1.29 18.09
CA SER A 67 -17.35 2.27 18.03
C SER A 67 -17.29 3.34 19.14
N ASN A 68 -16.60 3.03 20.24
CA ASN A 68 -16.44 3.93 21.38
C ASN A 68 -15.31 4.98 21.22
N PHE A 69 -14.47 4.88 20.18
CA PHE A 69 -13.36 5.82 19.97
C PHE A 69 -13.68 6.84 18.89
N ASN A 70 -13.35 8.10 19.13
CA ASN A 70 -13.32 9.10 18.07
C ASN A 70 -11.98 9.00 17.31
N LEU A 71 -11.85 7.96 16.49
CA LEU A 71 -10.62 7.64 15.75
C LEU A 71 -10.15 8.83 14.91
N GLU A 72 -11.06 9.53 14.22
CA GLU A 72 -10.66 10.68 13.40
C GLU A 72 -9.97 11.78 14.23
N LYS A 73 -10.51 12.11 15.40
CA LYS A 73 -9.94 13.12 16.31
C LYS A 73 -8.62 12.66 16.93
N LEU A 74 -8.49 11.37 17.24
CA LEU A 74 -7.24 10.79 17.71
C LEU A 74 -6.17 10.88 16.62
N ILE A 75 -6.51 10.52 15.38
CA ILE A 75 -5.57 10.56 14.24
C ILE A 75 -5.15 11.99 13.89
N SER A 76 -6.05 12.97 14.03
CA SER A 76 -5.75 14.40 13.80
C SER A 76 -5.10 15.13 14.98
N ASN A 77 -4.82 14.46 16.11
CA ASN A 77 -4.32 15.07 17.35
C ASN A 77 -5.26 16.12 17.97
N GLU A 78 -6.56 16.05 17.69
CA GLU A 78 -7.56 16.94 18.31
C GLU A 78 -7.90 16.53 19.74
N VAL A 79 -7.59 15.29 20.12
CA VAL A 79 -7.80 14.77 21.48
C VAL A 79 -6.55 14.04 21.97
N THR A 80 -6.30 14.13 23.28
CA THR A 80 -5.25 13.37 23.94
C THR A 80 -5.74 11.95 24.24
N PRO A 81 -4.92 10.90 24.00
CA PRO A 81 -5.29 9.53 24.32
C PRO A 81 -5.42 9.35 25.84
N ARG A 82 -6.49 8.70 26.28
CA ARG A 82 -6.88 8.51 27.69
C ARG A 82 -6.81 7.06 28.16
N SER A 83 -6.68 6.12 27.24
CA SER A 83 -6.57 4.69 27.53
C SER A 83 -5.36 4.06 26.85
N ARG A 84 -5.00 2.84 27.26
CA ARG A 84 -3.93 2.06 26.62
C ARG A 84 -4.27 1.77 25.15
N GLU A 85 -5.54 1.53 24.86
CA GLU A 85 -6.08 1.28 23.53
C GLU A 85 -5.88 2.50 22.62
N GLU A 86 -6.25 3.69 23.09
CA GLU A 86 -6.05 4.94 22.36
C GLU A 86 -4.56 5.25 22.16
N LEU A 87 -3.72 4.93 23.15
CA LEU A 87 -2.26 5.03 23.00
C LEU A 87 -1.75 4.09 21.90
N SER A 88 -2.22 2.84 21.82
CA SER A 88 -1.80 1.91 20.76
C SER A 88 -2.19 2.40 19.36
N ILE A 89 -3.31 3.12 19.23
CA ILE A 89 -3.75 3.72 17.97
C ILE A 89 -2.79 4.85 17.57
N VAL A 90 -2.45 5.72 18.52
CA VAL A 90 -1.51 6.84 18.34
C VAL A 90 -0.10 6.35 17.99
N GLU A 91 0.39 5.33 18.70
CA GLU A 91 1.70 4.68 18.43
C GLU A 91 1.79 4.15 17.00
N TYR A 92 0.75 3.42 16.55
CA TYR A 92 0.71 2.87 15.21
C TYR A 92 0.63 3.96 14.14
N ARG A 93 -0.24 4.96 14.34
CA ARG A 93 -0.36 6.13 13.46
C ARG A 93 0.97 6.84 13.29
N ASP A 94 1.72 7.06 14.38
CA ASP A 94 2.98 7.79 14.34
C ASP A 94 4.06 7.01 13.59
N VAL A 95 4.11 5.69 13.75
CA VAL A 95 4.99 4.82 12.94
C VAL A 95 4.63 4.90 11.45
N VAL A 96 3.34 4.82 11.09
CA VAL A 96 2.89 4.93 9.69
C VAL A 96 3.21 6.31 9.11
N LYS A 97 3.01 7.40 9.87
CA LYS A 97 3.38 8.75 9.44
C LYS A 97 4.88 8.89 9.21
N THR A 98 5.70 8.35 10.11
CA THR A 98 7.16 8.34 9.97
C THR A 98 7.59 7.61 8.71
N ILE A 99 7.05 6.41 8.45
CA ILE A 99 7.35 5.65 7.23
C ILE A 99 6.93 6.44 5.99
N ASN A 100 5.70 6.96 5.93
CA ASN A 100 5.25 7.72 4.78
C ASN A 100 6.11 8.98 4.54
N SER A 101 6.70 9.56 5.57
CA SER A 101 7.47 10.81 5.43
C SER A 101 8.98 10.56 5.20
N ALA A 102 9.52 9.43 5.64
CA ALA A 102 10.95 9.18 5.73
C ALA A 102 11.39 7.81 5.21
N TYR A 103 10.55 7.07 4.48
CA TYR A 103 10.88 5.71 4.00
C TYR A 103 12.21 5.64 3.24
N GLU A 104 12.61 6.69 2.51
CA GLU A 104 13.88 6.72 1.77
C GLU A 104 15.09 6.55 2.69
N SER A 105 15.09 7.20 3.86
CA SER A 105 16.20 7.19 4.82
C SER A 105 16.16 6.04 5.83
N ILE A 106 15.06 5.29 5.92
CA ILE A 106 14.92 4.16 6.84
C ILE A 106 15.62 2.92 6.23
N PRO A 107 16.72 2.41 6.81
CA PRO A 107 17.40 1.23 6.27
C PRO A 107 16.62 -0.05 6.58
N ILE A 108 16.79 -1.09 5.76
CA ILE A 108 16.22 -2.41 6.03
C ILE A 108 17.26 -3.22 6.82
N SER A 109 17.11 -3.27 8.13
CA SER A 109 18.02 -3.96 9.05
C SER A 109 17.28 -4.51 10.27
N SER A 110 17.85 -5.53 10.92
CA SER A 110 17.36 -6.07 12.19
C SER A 110 17.16 -4.98 13.26
N GLN A 111 18.14 -4.07 13.38
CA GLN A 111 18.09 -2.94 14.31
C GLN A 111 16.90 -2.02 14.02
N THR A 112 16.65 -1.68 12.75
CA THR A 112 15.50 -0.84 12.37
C THR A 112 14.17 -1.52 12.68
N ILE A 113 14.07 -2.83 12.48
CA ILE A 113 12.87 -3.60 12.83
C ILE A 113 12.61 -3.53 14.35
N LEU A 114 13.66 -3.66 15.18
CA LEU A 114 13.56 -3.49 16.63
C LEU A 114 13.12 -2.07 17.01
N GLU A 115 13.68 -1.03 16.39
CA GLU A 115 13.33 0.36 16.66
C GLU A 115 11.87 0.67 16.33
N LEU A 116 11.41 0.24 15.15
CA LEU A 116 10.02 0.39 14.73
C LEU A 116 9.07 -0.35 15.67
N HIS A 117 9.42 -1.58 16.08
CA HIS A 117 8.65 -2.30 17.10
C HIS A 117 8.66 -1.57 18.46
N GLY A 118 9.79 -0.96 18.83
CA GLY A 118 9.91 -0.11 20.01
C GLY A 118 8.95 1.08 19.98
N TYR A 119 8.79 1.74 18.83
CA TYR A 119 7.82 2.82 18.66
C TYR A 119 6.36 2.34 18.70
N LEU A 120 6.06 1.15 18.17
CA LEU A 120 4.72 0.56 18.22
C LEU A 120 4.23 0.21 19.63
N TYR A 121 5.15 0.04 20.59
CA TYR A 121 4.88 -0.42 21.95
C TYR A 121 5.57 0.45 23.01
N LYS A 122 5.79 1.73 22.70
CA LYS A 122 6.54 2.70 23.52
C LYS A 122 5.96 2.85 24.93
N PHE A 123 4.64 2.86 25.04
CA PHE A 123 3.86 3.02 26.27
C PHE A 123 3.16 1.72 26.70
N SER A 124 3.59 0.59 26.14
CA SER A 124 3.10 -0.73 26.53
C SER A 124 3.72 -1.17 27.86
N SER A 125 2.99 -1.97 28.65
CA SER A 125 3.54 -2.62 29.85
C SER A 125 4.70 -3.55 29.49
N THR A 126 4.57 -4.27 28.38
CA THR A 126 5.65 -5.03 27.75
C THR A 126 6.41 -4.11 26.81
N ARG A 127 7.60 -3.64 27.21
CA ARG A 127 8.43 -2.75 26.39
C ARG A 127 8.78 -3.42 25.06
N GLY A 128 8.46 -2.76 23.96
CA GLY A 128 8.84 -3.22 22.62
C GLY A 128 10.33 -3.03 22.31
N GLY A 129 10.76 -3.60 21.19
CA GLY A 129 12.14 -3.44 20.69
C GLY A 129 13.09 -4.51 21.22
N SER A 130 12.56 -5.69 21.53
CA SER A 130 13.34 -6.87 21.88
C SER A 130 12.74 -8.10 21.22
N TYR A 131 13.60 -8.98 20.72
CA TYR A 131 13.18 -10.28 20.22
C TYR A 131 12.74 -11.19 21.36
N LYS A 132 11.83 -12.11 21.06
CA LYS A 132 11.47 -13.17 21.99
C LYS A 132 12.69 -14.05 22.27
N SER A 133 12.70 -14.68 23.44
CA SER A 133 13.73 -15.62 23.84
C SER A 133 13.43 -17.02 23.30
N ASP A 134 14.45 -17.87 23.17
CA ASP A 134 14.28 -19.27 22.75
C ASP A 134 13.33 -20.06 23.68
N ASN A 135 13.25 -19.68 24.96
CA ASN A 135 12.36 -20.30 25.94
C ASN A 135 10.88 -20.02 25.67
N ASP A 136 10.54 -18.90 25.01
CA ASP A 136 9.16 -18.55 24.68
C ASP A 136 8.56 -19.48 23.59
N PHE A 137 9.39 -20.21 22.82
CA PHE A 137 8.92 -21.22 21.86
C PHE A 137 8.34 -22.46 22.53
N ILE A 138 8.85 -22.83 23.71
CA ILE A 138 8.46 -24.04 24.44
C ILE A 138 7.05 -23.88 25.04
N GLU A 139 6.66 -22.65 25.39
CA GLU A 139 5.40 -22.36 26.09
C GLU A 139 4.16 -22.40 25.17
N HIS A 140 4.34 -22.25 23.85
CA HIS A 140 3.23 -22.14 22.88
C HIS A 140 2.95 -23.41 22.05
N ASN A 141 3.54 -24.57 22.35
CA ASN A 141 3.41 -25.81 21.56
C ASN A 141 3.69 -25.66 20.06
N LEU A 142 4.34 -24.57 19.63
CA LEU A 142 4.89 -24.43 18.30
C LEU A 142 6.20 -25.21 18.31
N LYS A 143 6.17 -26.46 17.82
CA LYS A 143 7.41 -27.18 17.55
C LYS A 143 8.29 -26.26 16.69
N PRO A 144 9.56 -26.03 17.06
CA PRO A 144 10.52 -25.46 16.12
C PRO A 144 10.43 -26.32 14.86
N SER A 145 10.19 -25.72 13.69
CA SER A 145 10.44 -26.48 12.46
C SER A 145 11.88 -27.01 12.57
N GLU A 146 12.08 -28.31 12.42
CA GLU A 146 13.32 -29.08 12.74
C GLU A 146 14.57 -28.67 11.92
N PHE A 147 14.68 -27.44 11.44
CA PHE A 147 15.68 -26.96 10.49
C PHE A 147 16.62 -25.87 11.03
N ILE A 148 16.83 -25.77 12.34
CA ILE A 148 17.60 -24.66 12.92
C ILE A 148 18.77 -25.17 13.77
N SER A 149 19.98 -25.03 13.22
CA SER A 149 21.27 -25.46 13.76
C SER A 149 21.52 -25.03 15.22
N THR A 150 22.22 -25.91 15.94
CA THR A 150 22.60 -25.80 17.35
C THR A 150 23.81 -24.90 17.54
N ASP A 151 23.59 -23.63 17.90
CA ASP A 151 24.61 -22.84 18.59
C ASP A 151 23.91 -21.90 19.59
N SER A 152 24.41 -21.86 20.83
CA SER A 152 23.69 -21.34 22.02
C SER A 152 24.14 -19.95 22.48
N SER A 153 24.91 -19.23 21.68
CA SER A 153 25.47 -17.91 22.04
C SER A 153 24.78 -16.73 21.34
N VAL A 154 24.00 -16.97 20.29
CA VAL A 154 23.26 -15.96 19.53
C VAL A 154 21.77 -16.26 19.63
N ASN A 155 20.94 -15.24 19.92
CA ASN A 155 19.49 -15.40 19.86
C ASN A 155 19.11 -15.82 18.43
N LYS A 156 18.60 -17.04 18.25
CA LYS A 156 18.34 -17.64 16.93
C LYS A 156 17.36 -16.80 16.10
N VAL A 157 16.44 -16.10 16.77
CA VAL A 157 15.47 -15.21 16.15
C VAL A 157 16.15 -13.99 15.55
N GLU A 158 17.06 -13.37 16.29
CA GLU A 158 17.81 -12.19 15.85
C GLU A 158 18.59 -12.48 14.57
N LYS A 159 19.36 -13.57 14.59
CA LYS A 159 20.11 -14.02 13.41
C LYS A 159 19.20 -14.28 12.21
N ALA A 160 18.05 -14.91 12.41
CA ALA A 160 17.11 -15.15 11.32
C ALA A 160 16.56 -13.85 10.71
N VAL A 161 16.32 -12.82 11.54
CA VAL A 161 15.88 -11.50 11.06
C VAL A 161 17.03 -10.77 10.32
N GLU A 162 18.26 -10.87 10.82
CA GLU A 162 19.44 -10.33 10.14
C GLU A 162 19.63 -10.95 8.75
N GLU A 163 19.58 -12.28 8.67
CA GLU A 163 19.73 -13.02 7.41
C GLU A 163 18.72 -12.59 6.34
N ILE A 164 17.44 -12.40 6.71
CA ILE A 164 16.41 -11.97 5.72
C ILE A 164 16.60 -10.50 5.30
N CYS A 165 17.12 -9.64 6.18
CA CYS A 165 17.42 -8.25 5.84
C CYS A 165 18.61 -8.17 4.89
N GLU A 166 19.68 -8.90 5.19
CA GLU A 166 20.87 -8.99 4.34
C GLU A 166 20.52 -9.56 2.96
N ALA A 167 19.78 -10.68 2.93
CA ALA A 167 19.35 -11.30 1.68
C ALA A 167 18.49 -10.36 0.84
N TYR A 168 17.54 -9.63 1.45
CA TYR A 168 16.75 -8.62 0.74
C TYR A 168 17.64 -7.51 0.14
N ASN A 169 18.57 -6.96 0.93
CA ASN A 169 19.47 -5.90 0.48
C ASN A 169 20.44 -6.36 -0.62
N THR A 170 20.90 -7.61 -0.59
CA THR A 170 21.70 -8.17 -1.69
C THR A 170 20.84 -8.37 -2.95
N LEU A 171 19.67 -8.99 -2.81
CA LEU A 171 18.83 -9.35 -3.96
C LEU A 171 18.25 -8.13 -4.68
N ILE A 172 18.00 -7.03 -3.98
CA ILE A 172 17.54 -5.79 -4.59
C ILE A 172 18.63 -5.11 -5.42
N GLU A 173 19.91 -5.21 -5.01
CA GLU A 173 21.04 -4.68 -5.77
C GLU A 173 21.34 -5.49 -7.03
N GLU A 174 21.10 -6.80 -6.98
CA GLU A 174 21.30 -7.69 -8.12
C GLU A 174 20.24 -7.52 -9.23
N ASP A 175 19.04 -7.04 -8.88
CA ASP A 175 17.92 -6.75 -9.81
C ASP A 175 17.52 -7.95 -10.71
N GLU A 176 17.70 -9.18 -10.22
CA GLU A 176 17.35 -10.41 -10.97
C GLU A 176 15.95 -10.96 -10.64
N ILE A 177 15.32 -10.46 -9.58
CA ILE A 177 14.04 -10.96 -9.04
C ILE A 177 13.03 -9.82 -9.05
N ASP A 178 11.80 -10.10 -9.50
CA ASP A 178 10.72 -9.11 -9.44
C ASP A 178 10.54 -8.59 -8.00
N ILE A 179 10.53 -7.28 -7.86
CA ILE A 179 10.55 -6.63 -6.54
C ILE A 179 9.33 -6.96 -5.69
N LEU A 180 8.14 -7.15 -6.27
CA LEU A 180 6.96 -7.50 -5.49
C LEU A 180 7.01 -8.94 -5.00
N ILE A 181 7.63 -9.85 -5.77
CA ILE A 181 7.91 -11.22 -5.33
C ILE A 181 8.93 -11.21 -4.19
N LEU A 182 10.00 -10.41 -4.29
CA LEU A 182 11.00 -10.29 -3.24
C LEU A 182 10.41 -9.74 -1.94
N ILE A 183 9.60 -8.68 -2.01
CA ILE A 183 8.89 -8.12 -0.85
C ILE A 183 7.95 -9.18 -0.24
N SER A 184 7.20 -9.89 -1.09
CA SER A 184 6.29 -10.96 -0.66
C SER A 184 7.04 -12.05 0.11
N ALA A 185 8.20 -12.50 -0.39
CA ALA A 185 9.04 -13.51 0.27
C ALA A 185 9.62 -13.02 1.61
N PHE A 186 10.12 -11.78 1.66
CA PHE A 186 10.63 -11.18 2.89
C PHE A 186 9.57 -11.13 3.99
N VAL A 187 8.36 -10.68 3.63
CA VAL A 187 7.22 -10.56 4.56
C VAL A 187 6.81 -11.93 5.07
N LEU A 188 6.79 -12.95 4.20
CA LEU A 188 6.49 -14.32 4.57
C LEU A 188 7.51 -14.89 5.56
N ASP A 189 8.80 -14.77 5.26
CA ASP A 189 9.85 -15.22 6.18
C ASP A 189 9.72 -14.49 7.53
N PHE A 190 9.48 -13.18 7.55
CA PHE A 190 9.27 -12.42 8.79
C PHE A 190 8.08 -12.95 9.61
N ILE A 191 6.93 -13.21 8.97
CA ILE A 191 5.74 -13.76 9.62
C ILE A 191 6.03 -15.15 10.21
N LEU A 192 6.80 -15.98 9.51
CA LEU A 192 7.16 -17.33 9.94
C LEU A 192 8.20 -17.35 11.06
N ILE A 193 9.19 -16.45 11.02
CA ILE A 193 10.15 -16.25 12.12
C ILE A 193 9.41 -15.86 13.40
N HIS A 194 8.37 -15.02 13.27
CA HIS A 194 7.56 -14.52 14.38
C HIS A 194 8.43 -13.94 15.51
N PRO A 195 9.21 -12.88 15.25
CA PRO A 195 10.35 -12.52 16.09
C PRO A 195 9.99 -11.90 17.46
N PHE A 196 8.78 -11.39 17.63
CA PHE A 196 8.36 -10.68 18.85
C PHE A 196 7.41 -11.52 19.70
N LYS A 197 7.26 -11.19 20.99
CA LYS A 197 6.25 -11.79 21.87
C LYS A 197 4.83 -11.41 21.44
N GLU A 198 4.65 -10.16 21.02
CA GLU A 198 3.38 -9.60 20.57
C GLU A 198 3.62 -8.70 19.35
N GLY A 199 2.56 -8.42 18.58
CA GLY A 199 2.65 -7.40 17.53
C GLY A 199 3.29 -7.83 16.22
N ASN A 200 3.57 -9.12 16.01
CA ASN A 200 4.19 -9.62 14.76
C ASN A 200 3.39 -9.24 13.50
N ILE A 201 2.06 -9.41 13.50
CA ILE A 201 1.22 -9.04 12.34
C ILE A 201 1.18 -7.53 12.14
N LYS A 202 1.10 -6.75 13.23
CA LYS A 202 1.17 -5.28 13.20
C LYS A 202 2.51 -4.83 12.59
N MET A 203 3.61 -5.46 12.98
CA MET A 203 4.94 -5.18 12.45
C MET A 203 5.08 -5.62 10.99
N ALA A 204 4.49 -6.76 10.60
CA ALA A 204 4.47 -7.19 9.20
C ALA A 204 3.77 -6.15 8.31
N ARG A 205 2.64 -5.57 8.73
CA ARG A 205 1.96 -4.49 7.99
C ARG A 205 2.84 -3.24 7.83
N VAL A 206 3.57 -2.88 8.89
CA VAL A 206 4.53 -1.78 8.89
C VAL A 206 5.66 -2.06 7.89
N LEU A 207 6.19 -3.28 7.84
CA LEU A 207 7.23 -3.68 6.89
C LEU A 207 6.71 -3.70 5.45
N ILE A 208 5.50 -4.21 5.20
CA ILE A 208 4.88 -4.16 3.88
C ILE A 208 4.81 -2.71 3.38
N LEU A 209 4.31 -1.79 4.21
CA LEU A 209 4.22 -0.38 3.85
C LEU A 209 5.60 0.23 3.56
N LEU A 210 6.59 -0.02 4.43
CA LEU A 210 7.94 0.49 4.26
C LEU A 210 8.58 -0.02 2.96
N LEU A 211 8.55 -1.33 2.73
CA LEU A 211 9.16 -1.96 1.57
C LEU A 211 8.48 -1.54 0.26
N LEU A 212 7.15 -1.42 0.24
CA LEU A 212 6.43 -0.93 -0.93
C LEU A 212 6.78 0.54 -1.23
N ASN A 213 6.78 1.40 -0.22
CA ASN A 213 7.14 2.82 -0.38
C ASN A 213 8.58 2.98 -0.89
N LYS A 214 9.56 2.26 -0.31
CA LYS A 214 10.96 2.28 -0.78
C LYS A 214 11.12 1.88 -2.25
N ASN A 215 10.19 1.08 -2.77
CA ASN A 215 10.19 0.61 -4.15
C ASN A 215 9.20 1.37 -5.05
N GLY A 216 8.68 2.51 -4.60
CA GLY A 216 7.82 3.41 -5.38
C GLY A 216 6.35 2.98 -5.49
N TYR A 217 5.92 1.98 -4.73
CA TYR A 217 4.52 1.58 -4.61
C TYR A 217 3.87 2.30 -3.42
N GLU A 218 3.31 3.47 -3.65
CA GLU A 218 2.81 4.34 -2.56
C GLU A 218 1.31 4.18 -2.32
N VAL A 219 0.68 3.14 -2.86
CA VAL A 219 -0.76 2.88 -2.66
C VAL A 219 -1.14 2.77 -1.18
N GLY A 220 -0.24 2.20 -0.35
CA GLY A 220 -0.44 2.05 1.09
C GLY A 220 -0.54 3.38 1.86
N ARG A 221 -0.10 4.49 1.26
CA ARG A 221 -0.30 5.85 1.80
C ARG A 221 -1.77 6.26 1.77
N TYR A 222 -2.52 5.83 0.73
CA TYR A 222 -3.88 6.29 0.45
C TYR A 222 -4.96 5.25 0.73
N ILE A 223 -4.60 3.97 0.75
CA ILE A 223 -5.51 2.86 1.03
C ILE A 223 -4.89 1.95 2.10
N SER A 224 -5.69 1.56 3.09
CA SER A 224 -5.25 0.65 4.15
C SER A 224 -5.07 -0.79 3.62
N LEU A 225 -3.80 -1.19 3.43
CA LEU A 225 -3.46 -2.57 3.05
C LEU A 225 -3.86 -3.58 4.13
N GLY A 226 -3.65 -3.23 5.40
CA GLY A 226 -4.01 -4.07 6.55
C GLY A 226 -5.49 -4.44 6.59
N LYS A 227 -6.38 -3.49 6.27
CA LYS A 227 -7.83 -3.72 6.19
C LYS A 227 -8.18 -4.71 5.07
N ILE A 228 -7.53 -4.62 3.91
CA ILE A 228 -7.74 -5.56 2.80
C ILE A 228 -7.25 -6.97 3.17
N PHE A 229 -6.09 -7.07 3.85
CA PHE A 229 -5.60 -8.33 4.39
C PHE A 229 -6.59 -8.94 5.41
N ASP A 230 -7.20 -8.12 6.28
CA ASP A 230 -8.17 -8.59 7.28
C ASP A 230 -9.50 -9.04 6.65
N ASP A 231 -10.02 -8.30 5.67
CA ASP A 231 -11.24 -8.63 4.94
C ASP A 231 -11.13 -9.99 4.21
N SER A 232 -9.89 -10.42 3.90
CA SER A 232 -9.55 -11.68 3.24
C SER A 232 -8.84 -12.68 4.18
N SER A 233 -8.97 -12.50 5.49
CA SER A 233 -8.23 -13.24 6.52
C SER A 233 -8.39 -14.77 6.45
N TYR A 234 -9.55 -15.29 6.02
CA TYR A 234 -9.73 -16.74 5.82
C TYR A 234 -8.76 -17.31 4.77
N GLU A 235 -8.56 -16.59 3.67
CA GLU A 235 -7.67 -16.97 2.59
C GLU A 235 -6.20 -16.84 3.02
N TYR A 236 -5.85 -15.79 3.76
CA TYR A 236 -4.54 -15.62 4.40
C TYR A 236 -4.16 -16.82 5.29
N TYR A 237 -5.02 -17.19 6.25
CA TYR A 237 -4.71 -18.24 7.22
C TYR A 237 -4.74 -19.63 6.59
N SER A 238 -5.63 -19.89 5.63
CA SER A 238 -5.66 -21.17 4.91
C SER A 238 -4.39 -21.35 4.05
N ASN A 239 -3.98 -20.33 3.30
CA ASN A 239 -2.74 -20.36 2.51
C ASN A 239 -1.51 -20.50 3.39
N LEU A 240 -1.44 -19.78 4.52
CA LEU A 240 -0.31 -19.88 5.45
C LEU A 240 -0.23 -21.26 6.12
N ASN A 241 -1.36 -21.85 6.49
CA ASN A 241 -1.40 -23.19 7.10
C ASN A 241 -1.01 -24.28 6.10
N TYR A 242 -1.51 -24.20 4.86
CA TYR A 242 -1.11 -25.10 3.79
C TYR A 242 0.39 -24.99 3.51
N LEU A 243 0.91 -23.77 3.38
CA LEU A 243 2.33 -23.53 3.15
C LEU A 243 3.16 -24.11 4.30
N LYS A 244 2.80 -23.83 5.56
CA LYS A 244 3.46 -24.39 6.75
C LYS A 244 3.50 -25.91 6.76
N ALA A 245 2.41 -26.56 6.36
CA ALA A 245 2.34 -28.03 6.26
C ALA A 245 3.22 -28.60 5.14
N SER A 246 3.58 -27.79 4.14
CA SER A 246 4.40 -28.18 2.99
C SER A 246 5.89 -27.78 3.09
N ILE A 247 6.30 -27.04 4.14
CA ILE A 247 7.69 -26.62 4.37
C ILE A 247 8.61 -27.85 4.38
N GLY A 248 9.72 -27.79 3.64
CA GLY A 248 10.69 -28.89 3.51
C GLY A 248 10.36 -29.91 2.42
N SER A 249 9.23 -29.76 1.71
CA SER A 249 8.92 -30.55 0.51
C SER A 249 9.19 -29.76 -0.78
N GLU A 250 9.47 -30.44 -1.89
CA GLU A 250 9.50 -29.83 -3.24
C GLU A 250 8.16 -29.18 -3.64
N LYS A 251 7.09 -29.41 -2.87
CA LYS A 251 5.74 -28.88 -3.08
C LYS A 251 5.44 -27.61 -2.26
N ALA A 252 6.42 -27.03 -1.57
CA ALA A 252 6.27 -25.74 -0.90
C ALA A 252 6.08 -24.60 -1.92
N ASP A 253 4.88 -24.51 -2.47
CA ASP A 253 4.53 -23.57 -3.51
C ASP A 253 4.18 -22.21 -2.89
N MET A 254 5.07 -21.23 -3.10
CA MET A 254 4.86 -19.85 -2.69
C MET A 254 3.81 -19.13 -3.54
N ASN A 255 3.39 -19.68 -4.69
CA ASN A 255 2.47 -18.99 -5.59
C ASN A 255 1.16 -18.60 -4.88
N ALA A 256 0.59 -19.46 -4.05
CA ALA A 256 -0.64 -19.11 -3.31
C ALA A 256 -0.45 -17.89 -2.39
N TRP A 257 0.69 -17.81 -1.70
CA TRP A 257 1.04 -16.64 -0.89
C TRP A 257 1.29 -15.39 -1.75
N ILE A 258 2.03 -15.55 -2.86
CA ILE A 258 2.34 -14.45 -3.77
C ILE A 258 1.07 -13.91 -4.43
N GLU A 259 0.17 -14.79 -4.89
CA GLU A 259 -1.13 -14.41 -5.42
C GLU A 259 -1.92 -13.60 -4.40
N TYR A 260 -2.06 -14.11 -3.18
CA TYR A 260 -2.75 -13.42 -2.11
C TYR A 260 -2.15 -12.02 -1.81
N PHE A 261 -0.82 -11.95 -1.73
CA PHE A 261 -0.09 -10.70 -1.50
C PHE A 261 -0.30 -9.69 -2.63
N LEU A 262 -0.19 -10.14 -3.88
CA LEU A 262 -0.40 -9.30 -5.06
C LEU A 262 -1.86 -8.88 -5.21
N GLU A 263 -2.82 -9.73 -4.86
CA GLU A 263 -4.25 -9.43 -4.96
C GLU A 263 -4.62 -8.31 -4.00
N THR A 264 -4.03 -8.34 -2.80
CA THR A 264 -4.19 -7.27 -1.82
C THR A 264 -3.69 -5.93 -2.37
N ILE A 265 -2.52 -5.91 -3.00
CA ILE A 265 -1.94 -4.69 -3.58
C ILE A 265 -2.78 -4.22 -4.78
N LEU A 266 -3.19 -5.12 -5.66
CA LEU A 266 -4.01 -4.81 -6.82
C LEU A 266 -5.37 -4.23 -6.39
N THR A 267 -6.04 -4.86 -5.42
CA THR A 267 -7.30 -4.38 -4.83
C THR A 267 -7.13 -2.99 -4.23
N ALA A 268 -5.98 -2.71 -3.60
CA ALA A 268 -5.70 -1.38 -3.07
C ALA A 268 -5.61 -0.33 -4.18
N TYR A 269 -4.96 -0.65 -5.30
CA TYR A 269 -4.88 0.26 -6.45
C TYR A 269 -6.24 0.48 -7.12
N GLU A 270 -7.06 -0.56 -7.24
CA GLU A 270 -8.42 -0.47 -7.76
C GLU A 270 -9.29 0.44 -6.85
N LYS A 271 -9.26 0.24 -5.53
CA LYS A 271 -9.95 1.10 -4.56
C LYS A 271 -9.47 2.56 -4.59
N LEU A 272 -8.18 2.79 -4.84
CA LEU A 272 -7.62 4.14 -4.99
C LEU A 272 -8.15 4.81 -6.26
N ASP A 273 -8.13 4.11 -7.40
CA ASP A 273 -8.63 4.62 -8.67
C ASP A 273 -10.12 4.96 -8.58
N ASP A 274 -10.93 4.10 -7.95
CA ASP A 274 -12.34 4.35 -7.69
C ASP A 274 -12.56 5.60 -6.82
N SER A 275 -11.79 5.75 -5.74
CA SER A 275 -11.89 6.90 -4.82
C SER A 275 -11.57 8.22 -5.53
N LEU A 276 -10.61 8.20 -6.45
CA LEU A 276 -10.22 9.35 -7.26
C LEU A 276 -11.23 9.64 -8.37
N ASN A 277 -11.73 8.61 -9.06
CA ASN A 277 -12.76 8.74 -10.08
C ASN A 277 -14.08 9.27 -9.51
N ILE A 278 -14.49 8.84 -8.31
CA ILE A 278 -15.65 9.39 -7.61
C ILE A 278 -15.43 10.86 -7.26
N SER A 279 -14.23 11.22 -6.81
CA SER A 279 -13.87 12.61 -6.52
C SER A 279 -13.93 13.48 -7.78
N ASP A 280 -13.41 12.99 -8.91
CA ASP A 280 -13.50 13.65 -10.21
C ASP A 280 -14.95 13.79 -10.70
N LYS A 281 -15.78 12.76 -10.53
CA LYS A 281 -17.22 12.82 -10.87
C LYS A 281 -17.98 13.83 -10.01
N LYS A 282 -17.67 13.92 -8.70
CA LYS A 282 -18.24 14.95 -7.80
C LYS A 282 -17.76 16.36 -8.17
N ARG A 283 -16.56 16.50 -8.74
CA ARG A 283 -15.96 17.78 -9.13
C ARG A 283 -16.25 18.25 -10.55
N GLN A 284 -16.82 17.39 -11.40
CA GLN A 284 -17.09 17.74 -12.79
C GLN A 284 -18.21 18.78 -12.90
N THR A 285 -17.83 20.04 -12.70
CA THR A 285 -18.63 21.17 -13.13
C THR A 285 -18.83 21.08 -14.64
N LYS A 286 -19.93 21.63 -15.14
CA LYS A 286 -20.19 21.72 -16.59
C LYS A 286 -18.97 22.33 -17.33
N THR A 287 -18.28 23.28 -16.70
CA THR A 287 -17.04 23.87 -17.22
C THR A 287 -15.91 22.85 -17.36
N SER A 288 -15.62 22.07 -16.31
CA SER A 288 -14.55 21.06 -16.32
C SER A 288 -14.79 19.95 -17.35
N ARG A 289 -16.06 19.53 -17.55
CA ARG A 289 -16.43 18.56 -18.60
C ARG A 289 -16.09 19.07 -20.00
N ILE A 290 -16.42 20.33 -20.30
CA ILE A 290 -16.09 20.96 -21.59
C ILE A 290 -14.57 21.05 -21.77
N GLU A 291 -13.84 21.51 -20.75
CA GLU A 291 -12.37 21.62 -20.82
C GLU A 291 -11.68 20.26 -21.00
N LYS A 292 -12.19 19.20 -20.35
CA LYS A 292 -11.68 17.84 -20.49
C LYS A 292 -11.86 17.33 -21.92
N ILE A 293 -13.04 17.53 -22.53
CA ILE A 293 -13.29 17.16 -23.92
C ILE A 293 -12.29 17.89 -24.83
N ILE A 294 -12.19 19.21 -24.72
CA ILE A 294 -11.24 20.02 -25.51
C ILE A 294 -9.80 19.52 -25.35
N ASN A 295 -9.38 19.22 -24.12
CA ASN A 295 -8.03 18.73 -23.83
C ASN A 295 -7.78 17.33 -24.40
N SER A 296 -8.81 16.47 -24.46
CA SER A 296 -8.72 15.14 -25.06
C SER A 296 -8.86 15.12 -26.59
N THR A 297 -9.47 16.14 -27.21
CA THR A 297 -9.65 16.18 -28.66
C THR A 297 -8.33 16.45 -29.39
N LEU A 298 -7.95 15.57 -30.31
CA LEU A 298 -6.80 15.76 -31.19
C LEU A 298 -7.24 16.53 -32.45
N GLY A 299 -6.54 17.62 -32.77
CA GLY A 299 -6.84 18.44 -33.94
C GLY A 299 -7.93 19.50 -33.69
N TYR A 300 -8.83 19.65 -34.66
CA TYR A 300 -9.87 20.68 -34.63
C TYR A 300 -11.14 20.18 -33.93
N PHE A 301 -11.84 21.11 -33.28
CA PHE A 301 -13.14 20.84 -32.66
C PHE A 301 -14.11 22.01 -32.87
N THR A 302 -15.40 21.72 -32.81
CA THR A 302 -16.48 22.70 -32.90
C THR A 302 -17.27 22.76 -31.59
N LYS A 303 -18.14 23.76 -31.45
CA LYS A 303 -19.10 23.79 -30.34
C LYS A 303 -20.19 22.73 -30.48
N GLU A 304 -20.46 22.26 -31.71
CA GLU A 304 -21.40 21.16 -31.98
C GLU A 304 -20.87 19.87 -31.36
N ASP A 305 -19.59 19.56 -31.58
CA ASP A 305 -18.95 18.36 -31.02
C ASP A 305 -19.06 18.33 -29.48
N ILE A 306 -18.98 19.50 -28.83
CA ILE A 306 -19.18 19.62 -27.38
C ILE A 306 -20.65 19.42 -26.98
N ARG A 307 -21.61 19.89 -27.79
CA ARG A 307 -23.05 19.65 -27.53
C ARG A 307 -23.39 18.18 -27.67
N ASP A 308 -22.86 17.50 -28.69
CA ASP A 308 -23.09 16.07 -28.93
C ASP A 308 -22.53 15.21 -27.78
N LEU A 309 -21.33 15.57 -27.28
CA LEU A 309 -20.68 14.86 -26.17
C LEU A 309 -21.21 15.25 -24.79
N CYS A 310 -21.91 16.39 -24.66
CA CYS A 310 -22.47 16.90 -23.40
C CYS A 310 -23.84 17.56 -23.63
N PRO A 311 -24.89 16.78 -23.95
CA PRO A 311 -26.21 17.32 -24.28
C PRO A 311 -26.91 17.99 -23.08
N ASP A 312 -26.48 17.70 -21.85
CA ASP A 312 -27.01 18.27 -20.60
C ASP A 312 -26.43 19.66 -20.25
N ILE A 313 -25.48 20.16 -21.03
CA ILE A 313 -24.81 21.44 -20.81
C ILE A 313 -25.43 22.54 -21.68
N PRO A 314 -26.05 23.58 -21.08
CA PRO A 314 -26.63 24.68 -21.84
C PRO A 314 -25.59 25.42 -22.66
N GLU A 315 -25.97 25.82 -23.88
CA GLU A 315 -25.12 26.59 -24.80
C GLU A 315 -24.48 27.85 -24.18
N PRO A 316 -25.15 28.63 -23.31
CA PRO A 316 -24.50 29.74 -22.61
C PRO A 316 -23.26 29.33 -21.80
N THR A 317 -23.26 28.13 -21.22
CA THR A 317 -22.13 27.59 -20.47
C THR A 317 -20.98 27.23 -21.41
N ILE A 318 -21.26 26.56 -22.53
CA ILE A 318 -20.27 26.24 -23.57
C ILE A 318 -19.63 27.53 -24.10
N ASN A 319 -20.44 28.54 -24.40
CA ASN A 319 -19.96 29.84 -24.86
C ASN A 319 -19.05 30.54 -23.84
N ARG A 320 -19.43 30.51 -22.55
CA ARG A 320 -18.61 31.08 -21.47
C ARG A 320 -17.25 30.40 -21.36
N VAL A 321 -17.21 29.07 -21.44
CA VAL A 321 -15.94 28.30 -21.37
C VAL A 321 -15.05 28.60 -22.56
N PHE A 322 -15.57 28.57 -23.79
CA PHE A 322 -14.80 28.91 -24.99
C PHE A 322 -14.26 30.34 -24.93
N ASN A 323 -15.05 31.30 -24.46
CA ASN A 323 -14.60 32.68 -24.30
C ASN A 323 -13.48 32.81 -23.25
N ASN A 324 -13.59 32.10 -22.13
CA ASN A 324 -12.56 32.10 -21.10
C ASN A 324 -11.26 31.46 -21.59
N LEU A 325 -11.33 30.28 -22.22
CA LEU A 325 -10.15 29.60 -22.79
C LEU A 325 -9.48 30.44 -23.88
N ARG A 326 -10.27 31.13 -24.71
CA ARG A 326 -9.74 32.06 -25.71
C ARG A 326 -9.07 33.27 -25.07
N LYS A 327 -9.65 33.85 -24.01
CA LYS A 327 -9.03 34.95 -23.25
C LYS A 327 -7.73 34.53 -22.57
N GLN A 328 -7.63 33.27 -22.15
CA GLN A 328 -6.42 32.68 -21.58
C GLN A 328 -5.42 32.21 -22.66
N ASP A 329 -5.66 32.50 -23.93
CA ASP A 329 -4.86 32.08 -25.10
C ASP A 329 -4.63 30.56 -25.23
N LYS A 330 -5.50 29.73 -24.62
CA LYS A 330 -5.42 28.26 -24.68
C LYS A 330 -6.03 27.65 -25.94
N ILE A 331 -6.93 28.38 -26.60
CA ILE A 331 -7.59 27.95 -27.84
C ILE A 331 -7.67 29.11 -28.83
N GLU A 332 -7.62 28.80 -30.12
CA GLU A 332 -7.79 29.79 -31.19
C GLU A 332 -8.81 29.36 -32.25
N VAL A 333 -9.41 30.36 -32.89
CA VAL A 333 -10.36 30.17 -33.99
C VAL A 333 -9.58 30.01 -35.29
N VAL A 334 -9.80 28.88 -35.97
CA VAL A 334 -9.14 28.52 -37.23
C VAL A 334 -10.03 28.85 -38.42
N ALA A 335 -11.34 28.65 -38.27
CA ALA A 335 -12.34 29.00 -39.29
C ALA A 335 -13.53 29.70 -38.62
N ARG A 336 -14.02 30.79 -39.23
CA ARG A 336 -15.17 31.58 -38.76
C ARG A 336 -16.44 31.17 -39.51
N GLY A 337 -17.60 31.26 -38.86
CA GLY A 337 -18.91 30.93 -39.43
C GLY A 337 -19.79 30.13 -38.47
N ARG A 338 -20.96 29.65 -38.94
CA ARG A 338 -21.86 28.76 -38.16
C ARG A 338 -21.16 27.49 -37.70
N SER A 339 -20.20 26.99 -38.48
CA SER A 339 -19.38 25.81 -38.18
C SER A 339 -17.96 26.21 -37.77
N ALA A 340 -17.84 27.17 -36.85
CA ALA A 340 -16.54 27.67 -36.43
C ALA A 340 -15.66 26.54 -35.86
N LYS A 341 -14.46 26.40 -36.43
CA LYS A 341 -13.47 25.41 -36.00
C LYS A 341 -12.45 26.05 -35.07
N TRP A 342 -12.17 25.36 -33.99
CA TRP A 342 -11.23 25.76 -32.95
C TRP A 342 -10.09 24.75 -32.88
N LYS A 343 -8.91 25.19 -32.44
CA LYS A 343 -7.82 24.29 -32.06
C LYS A 343 -7.19 24.76 -30.76
N LYS A 344 -6.52 23.84 -30.07
CA LYS A 344 -5.69 24.18 -28.91
C LYS A 344 -4.42 24.91 -29.35
N LYS A 345 -3.99 25.87 -28.54
CA LYS A 345 -2.64 26.42 -28.57
C LYS A 345 -1.80 25.66 -27.53
N TYR A 346 -0.59 25.27 -27.92
CA TYR A 346 0.37 24.58 -27.06
C TYR A 346 1.32 25.58 -26.41
#